data_AF-A0A401QGE5-F1
#
_entry.id   AF-A0A401QGE5-F1
#
_cell.length_a   1.000
_cell.length_b   1.000
_cell.length_c   1.000
_cell.angle_alpha   90.00
_cell.angle_beta   90.00
_cell.angle_gamma   90.00
#
_symmetry.space_group_name_H-M   'P 1'
#
loop_
_entity.id
_entity.type
_entity.pdbx_description
1 polymer ?
#
loop_
_entity_poly.entity_id
_entity_poly.type
_entity_poly.pdbx_seq_one_letter_code
_entity_poly.pdbx_strand_id
1 'polypeptide(L)'
;AAAEFLMGGEQRIGRIYKKAIYKQFTDGTYSVEVPKPDWLGFLGPVIRAEVEDVIIIHFKNFASRPYSLHPHGVFYKKDSE
;
A
#
# COMPACT_ATOMS: atom_id res chain seq x y z
N ALA A 1 30.34 -1.97 -2.24
CA ALA A 1 29.22 -1.02 -2.23
C ALA A 1 27.90 -1.68 -2.68
N ALA A 2 27.58 -1.88 -3.97
CA ALA A 2 26.26 -2.40 -4.37
C ALA A 2 26.03 -3.91 -4.06
N ALA A 3 27.06 -4.74 -4.23
CA ALA A 3 26.99 -6.17 -3.93
C ALA A 3 26.67 -6.45 -2.44
N GLU A 4 27.05 -5.51 -1.58
CA GLU A 4 26.77 -5.54 -0.14
C GLU A 4 25.29 -5.35 0.19
N PHE A 5 24.44 -4.87 -0.72
CA PHE A 5 23.00 -4.78 -0.46
C PHE A 5 22.19 -5.78 -1.28
N LEU A 6 22.68 -6.13 -2.48
CA LEU A 6 21.87 -6.82 -3.48
C LEU A 6 22.12 -8.34 -3.56
N MET A 7 23.33 -8.80 -3.23
CA MET A 7 23.67 -10.23 -3.37
C MET A 7 23.17 -11.05 -2.19
N GLY A 8 22.44 -12.12 -2.50
CA GLY A 8 22.07 -13.16 -1.54
C GLY A 8 23.23 -14.11 -1.28
N GLY A 9 23.12 -14.90 -0.21
CA GLY A 9 24.08 -15.91 0.22
C GLY A 9 23.56 -16.66 1.45
N GLU A 10 24.32 -17.60 2.01
CA GLU A 10 23.87 -18.43 3.15
C GLU A 10 23.37 -17.60 4.34
N GLN A 11 23.99 -16.44 4.58
CA GLN A 11 23.63 -15.52 5.66
C GLN A 11 23.09 -14.18 5.15
N ARG A 12 22.69 -14.08 3.88
CA ARG A 12 22.22 -12.84 3.25
C ARG A 12 20.95 -13.09 2.43
N ILE A 13 19.89 -12.36 2.75
CA ILE A 13 18.63 -12.44 1.99
C ILE A 13 18.80 -11.93 0.53
N GLY A 14 19.65 -10.92 0.33
CA GLY A 14 19.83 -10.27 -0.97
C GLY A 14 18.72 -9.25 -1.26
N ARG A 15 18.45 -8.96 -2.53
CA ARG A 15 17.56 -7.85 -2.95
C ARG A 15 16.04 -8.11 -2.88
N ILE A 16 15.60 -9.34 -2.64
CA ILE A 16 14.18 -9.71 -2.73
C ILE A 16 13.62 -9.96 -1.34
N TYR A 17 12.61 -9.17 -0.95
CA TYR A 17 11.97 -9.23 0.36
C TYR A 17 10.46 -9.34 0.22
N LYS A 18 9.83 -10.13 1.11
CA LYS A 18 8.37 -10.20 1.22
C LYS A 18 7.84 -8.92 1.88
N LYS A 19 6.93 -8.22 1.21
CA LYS A 19 6.30 -6.97 1.68
C LYS A 19 4.77 -7.09 1.59
N ALA A 20 4.07 -6.49 2.54
CA ALA A 20 2.65 -6.15 2.36
C ALA A 20 2.58 -4.78 1.67
N ILE A 21 1.75 -4.66 0.65
CA ILE A 21 1.58 -3.43 -0.14
C ILE A 21 0.10 -3.14 -0.35
N TYR A 22 -0.27 -1.87 -0.39
CA TYR A 22 -1.63 -1.46 -0.76
C TYR A 22 -1.78 -1.48 -2.28
N LYS A 23 -2.96 -1.91 -2.74
CA LYS A 23 -3.33 -2.00 -4.16
C LYS A 23 -4.71 -1.43 -4.35
N GLN A 24 -4.92 -0.77 -5.49
CA GLN A 24 -6.24 -0.27 -5.87
C GLN A 24 -6.98 -1.33 -6.66
N PHE A 25 -8.27 -1.49 -6.38
CA PHE A 25 -9.19 -2.32 -7.15
C PHE A 25 -10.30 -1.46 -7.72
N THR A 26 -10.94 -1.94 -8.78
CA THR A 26 -12.02 -1.23 -9.46
C THR A 26 -13.27 -1.08 -8.60
N ASP A 27 -13.54 -2.06 -7.73
CA ASP A 27 -14.75 -2.13 -6.92
C ASP A 27 -14.56 -2.98 -5.66
N GLY A 28 -15.63 -3.09 -4.86
CA GLY A 28 -15.67 -3.85 -3.60
C GLY A 28 -15.62 -5.37 -3.73
N THR A 29 -15.54 -5.94 -4.94
CA THR A 29 -15.27 -7.37 -5.14
C THR A 29 -13.79 -7.70 -5.02
N TYR A 30 -12.91 -6.70 -5.18
CA TYR A 30 -11.45 -6.85 -5.15
C TYR A 30 -10.93 -7.88 -6.17
N SER A 31 -11.60 -7.99 -7.32
CA SER A 31 -11.26 -8.96 -8.37
C SER A 31 -10.34 -8.39 -9.46
N VAL A 32 -10.52 -7.12 -9.81
CA VAL A 32 -9.75 -6.44 -10.87
C VAL A 32 -8.90 -5.32 -10.28
N GLU A 33 -7.57 -5.47 -10.37
CA GLU A 33 -6.59 -4.47 -9.91
C GLU A 33 -6.47 -3.33 -10.92
N VAL A 34 -6.42 -2.08 -10.43
CA VAL A 34 -6.17 -0.91 -11.26
C VAL A 34 -4.66 -0.77 -11.49
N PRO A 35 -4.18 -0.70 -12.74
CA PRO A 35 -2.77 -0.52 -13.04
C PRO A 35 -2.22 0.76 -12.39
N LYS A 36 -1.07 0.64 -11.73
CA LYS A 36 -0.35 1.80 -11.17
C LYS A 36 0.79 2.23 -12.08
N PRO A 37 1.17 3.51 -12.07
CA PRO A 37 2.35 3.97 -12.81
C PRO A 37 3.64 3.29 -12.32
N ASP A 38 4.53 2.93 -13.24
CA ASP A 38 5.76 2.18 -12.93
C ASP A 38 6.66 2.88 -11.92
N TRP A 39 6.72 4.22 -11.98
CA TRP A 39 7.55 5.04 -11.09
C TRP A 39 7.10 5.02 -9.63
N LEU A 40 5.87 4.57 -9.34
CA LEU A 40 5.34 4.50 -7.97
C LEU A 40 5.95 3.33 -7.17
N GLY A 41 6.57 2.37 -7.86
CA GLY A 41 7.33 1.29 -7.23
C GLY A 41 6.48 0.45 -6.28
N PHE A 42 6.85 0.39 -5.00
CA PHE A 42 6.10 -0.37 -3.98
C PHE A 42 5.06 0.46 -3.21
N LEU A 43 4.97 1.77 -3.46
CA LEU A 43 3.99 2.63 -2.79
C LEU A 43 2.56 2.23 -3.21
N GLY A 44 1.61 2.50 -2.31
CA GLY A 44 0.18 2.32 -2.56
C GLY A 44 -0.35 3.35 -3.57
N PRO A 45 -1.62 3.21 -3.99
CA PRO A 45 -2.25 4.14 -4.93
C PRO A 45 -2.35 5.55 -4.36
N VAL A 46 -2.40 6.54 -5.24
CA VAL A 46 -2.56 7.95 -4.86
C VAL A 46 -4.04 8.23 -4.63
N ILE A 47 -4.39 8.66 -3.41
CA ILE A 47 -5.72 9.15 -3.07
C ILE A 47 -5.69 10.67 -3.20
N ARG A 48 -6.68 11.24 -3.91
CA ARG A 48 -6.82 12.68 -4.14
C ARG A 48 -8.23 13.09 -3.76
N ALA A 49 -8.35 14.29 -3.23
CA ALA A 49 -9.61 14.91 -2.84
C ALA A 49 -9.41 16.43 -2.84
N GLU A 50 -10.48 17.17 -3.06
CA GLU A 50 -10.50 18.63 -2.92
C GLU A 50 -10.91 19.02 -1.49
N VAL A 51 -10.80 20.31 -1.19
CA VAL A 51 -11.28 20.84 0.10
C VAL A 51 -12.80 20.62 0.16
N GLU A 52 -13.29 20.14 1.30
CA GLU A 52 -14.70 19.75 1.57
C GLU A 52 -15.15 18.40 0.99
N ASP A 53 -14.30 17.69 0.25
CA ASP A 53 -14.61 16.32 -0.18
C ASP A 53 -14.63 15.33 1.01
N VAL A 54 -15.51 14.32 0.88
CA VAL A 54 -15.54 13.17 1.79
C VAL A 54 -14.90 11.96 1.11
N ILE A 55 -13.78 11.51 1.65
CA ILE A 55 -13.07 10.33 1.15
C ILE A 55 -13.62 9.08 1.85
N ILE A 56 -14.13 8.13 1.06
CA ILE A 56 -14.55 6.82 1.56
C ILE A 56 -13.57 5.77 1.05
N ILE A 57 -12.86 5.12 1.96
CA ILE A 57 -11.92 4.05 1.63
C ILE A 57 -12.54 2.70 2.00
N HIS A 58 -12.86 1.89 0.99
CA HIS A 58 -13.22 0.49 1.19
C HIS A 58 -11.95 -0.36 1.28
N PHE A 59 -11.63 -0.83 2.48
CA PHE A 59 -10.41 -1.59 2.76
C PHE A 59 -10.70 -3.06 3.04
N LYS A 60 -9.91 -3.95 2.42
CA LYS A 60 -9.89 -5.39 2.72
C LYS A 60 -8.44 -5.86 2.87
N ASN A 61 -8.16 -6.47 4.01
CA ASN A 61 -6.82 -6.99 4.31
C ASN A 61 -6.66 -8.43 3.82
N PHE A 62 -5.83 -8.64 2.79
CA PHE A 62 -5.44 -9.97 2.29
C PHE A 62 -4.11 -10.47 2.86
N ALA A 63 -3.44 -9.69 3.71
CA ALA A 63 -2.17 -10.10 4.31
C ALA A 63 -2.39 -11.10 5.45
N SER A 64 -1.30 -11.76 5.87
CA SER A 64 -1.34 -12.76 6.95
C SER A 64 -1.36 -12.18 8.36
N ARG A 65 -1.45 -10.85 8.51
CA ARG A 65 -1.40 -10.12 9.78
C ARG A 65 -2.40 -8.96 9.74
N PRO A 66 -2.94 -8.53 10.88
CA PRO A 66 -3.80 -7.35 10.93
C PRO A 66 -3.03 -6.09 10.51
N TYR A 67 -3.64 -5.28 9.65
CA TYR A 67 -3.17 -3.97 9.21
C TYR A 67 -4.36 -3.01 9.13
N SER A 68 -4.08 -1.72 9.29
CA SER A 68 -5.06 -0.61 9.20
C SER A 68 -4.56 0.44 8.20
N LEU A 69 -5.29 1.55 8.06
CA LEU A 69 -4.90 2.75 7.32
C LEU A 69 -5.10 3.94 8.23
N HIS A 70 -4.07 4.77 8.38
CA HIS A 70 -4.15 5.99 9.17
C HIS A 70 -3.86 7.19 8.26
N PRO A 71 -4.85 8.05 7.99
CA PRO A 71 -4.67 9.15 7.05
C PRO A 71 -4.01 10.36 7.74
N HIS A 72 -3.21 11.11 6.99
CA HIS A 72 -2.63 12.37 7.44
C HIS A 72 -3.22 13.53 6.63
N GLY A 73 -3.41 14.68 7.29
CA GLY A 73 -3.85 15.92 6.63
C GLY A 73 -5.34 15.98 6.26
N VAL A 74 -6.17 15.11 6.85
CA VAL A 74 -7.63 15.11 6.69
C VAL A 74 -8.31 14.95 8.04
N PHE A 75 -9.58 15.34 8.14
CA PHE A 75 -10.39 15.11 9.32
C PHE A 75 -11.03 13.71 9.26
N TYR A 76 -11.00 13.00 10.37
CA TYR A 76 -11.67 11.71 10.52
C TYR A 76 -12.28 11.60 11.92
N LYS A 77 -13.33 10.78 12.04
CA LYS A 77 -13.92 10.43 13.34
C LYS A 77 -13.07 9.34 14.00
N LYS A 78 -13.18 9.20 15.33
CA LYS A 78 -12.35 8.25 16.10
C LYS A 78 -12.51 6.78 15.67
N ASP A 79 -13.67 6.42 15.13
CA ASP A 79 -13.97 5.10 14.57
C ASP A 79 -13.39 4.87 13.17
N SER A 80 -12.83 5.93 12.56
CA SER A 80 -12.23 5.95 11.22
C SER A 80 -10.72 6.24 11.28
N GLU A 81 -10.10 6.09 12.46
CA GLU A 81 -8.67 6.28 12.72
C GLU A 81 -7.81 5.04 12.48
#